data_AF-A0A351BJ89-F1
#
_entry.id   AF-A0A351BJ89-F1
#
_cell.length_a   1.000
_cell.length_b   1.000
_cell.length_c   1.000
_cell.angle_alpha   90.00
_cell.angle_beta   90.00
_cell.angle_gamma   90.00
#
_symmetry.space_group_name_H-M   'P 1'
#
loop_
_entity.id
_entity.type
_entity.pdbx_description
1 polymer ?
#
loop_
_entity_poly.entity_id
_entity_poly.type
_entity_poly.pdbx_seq_one_letter_code
_entity_poly.pdbx_strand_id
1 'polypeptide(L)'
;MNWIAKRFAELRIGEPATCGRLEVYPLIGPAATPIAYLTLDEALASSLLRVTEQGVDGRVDTVVVANDGSMPTLLLEGEELIGCRQNRVLNVSLLVAAKSILHVPVSCVEQGRWSEKSATFDTSANSQSSRGRASKVASVSASLAEGVGYRSDQGAVWAGIAERAEALRATSGT
;
A
#
# COMPACT_ATOMS: atom_id res chain seq x y z
N MET A 1 -16.16 22.85 14.31
CA MET A 1 -16.48 23.25 12.92
C MET A 1 -15.88 22.19 12.00
N ASN A 2 -16.69 21.47 11.22
CA ASN A 2 -16.21 20.38 10.37
C ASN A 2 -15.56 20.94 9.10
N TRP A 3 -14.23 21.09 9.12
CA TRP A 3 -13.46 21.68 8.00
C TRP A 3 -13.59 20.86 6.70
N ILE A 4 -13.85 19.56 6.79
CA ILE A 4 -14.09 18.68 5.64
C ILE A 4 -15.37 19.11 4.92
N ALA A 5 -16.46 19.35 5.66
CA ALA A 5 -17.72 19.81 5.08
C ALA A 5 -17.58 21.18 4.40
N LYS A 6 -16.81 22.09 5.00
CA LYS A 6 -16.52 23.40 4.38
C LYS A 6 -15.74 23.25 3.08
N ARG A 7 -14.73 22.37 3.03
CA ARG A 7 -13.98 22.13 1.79
C ARG A 7 -14.84 21.50 0.71
N PHE A 8 -15.67 20.51 1.04
CA PHE A 8 -16.59 19.92 0.06
C PHE A 8 -17.59 20.94 -0.49
N ALA A 9 -18.04 21.90 0.32
CA ALA A 9 -18.94 22.97 -0.14
C ALA A 9 -18.29 23.95 -1.15
N GLU A 10 -16.95 23.98 -1.22
CA GLU A 10 -16.19 24.81 -2.17
C GLU A 10 -15.80 24.04 -3.45
N LEU A 11 -16.08 22.72 -3.51
CA LEU A 11 -15.85 21.91 -4.68
C LEU A 11 -17.06 21.94 -5.61
N ARG A 12 -16.80 22.03 -6.92
CA ARG A 12 -17.77 21.72 -7.97
C ARG A 12 -17.30 20.50 -8.77
N ILE A 13 -18.25 19.71 -9.22
CA ILE A 13 -17.99 18.67 -10.20
C ILE A 13 -17.89 19.35 -11.57
N GLY A 14 -16.78 19.15 -12.28
CA GLY A 14 -16.62 19.65 -13.65
C GLY A 14 -17.16 18.66 -14.69
N GLU A 15 -17.04 19.05 -15.96
CA GLU A 15 -17.42 18.18 -17.07
C GLU A 15 -16.64 16.87 -17.05
N PRO A 16 -17.30 15.71 -17.25
CA PRO A 16 -16.63 14.42 -17.23
C PRO A 16 -15.70 14.25 -18.43
N ALA A 17 -14.52 13.67 -18.19
CA ALA A 17 -13.63 13.21 -19.24
C ALA A 17 -13.84 11.71 -19.46
N THR A 18 -14.22 11.31 -20.67
CA THR A 18 -14.44 9.90 -21.02
C THR A 18 -13.31 9.35 -21.90
N CYS A 19 -12.79 8.18 -21.54
CA CYS A 19 -11.86 7.40 -22.35
C CYS A 19 -12.25 5.92 -22.29
N GLY A 20 -12.82 5.39 -23.37
CA GLY A 20 -13.28 4.00 -23.43
C GLY A 20 -14.36 3.71 -22.38
N ARG A 21 -14.06 2.82 -21.42
CA ARG A 21 -14.95 2.44 -20.31
C ARG A 21 -14.64 3.19 -19.00
N LEU A 22 -13.79 4.22 -19.06
CA LEU A 22 -13.42 5.05 -17.93
C LEU A 22 -14.02 6.44 -18.11
N GLU A 23 -14.74 6.92 -17.09
CA GLU A 23 -15.24 8.29 -17.01
C GLU A 23 -14.71 8.92 -15.72
N VAL A 24 -14.10 10.10 -15.84
CA VAL A 24 -13.47 10.83 -14.73
C VAL A 24 -14.22 12.13 -14.51
N TYR A 25 -14.75 12.31 -13.31
CA TYR A 25 -15.43 13.53 -12.88
C TYR A 25 -14.44 14.39 -12.07
N PRO A 26 -13.92 15.50 -12.63
CA PRO A 26 -12.97 16.33 -11.91
C PRO A 26 -13.65 17.07 -10.76
N LEU A 27 -13.05 17.04 -9.57
CA LEU A 27 -13.45 17.88 -8.44
C LEU A 27 -12.64 19.17 -8.49
N ILE A 28 -13.29 20.29 -8.81
CA ILE A 28 -12.65 21.59 -9.02
C ILE A 28 -12.98 22.50 -7.84
N GLY A 29 -11.96 23.09 -7.23
CA GLY A 29 -12.13 24.02 -6.11
C GLY A 29 -10.98 25.02 -6.02
N PRO A 30 -10.94 25.81 -4.93
CA PRO A 30 -9.82 26.70 -4.65
C PRO A 30 -8.50 25.92 -4.65
N ALA A 31 -7.42 26.56 -5.13
CA ALA A 31 -6.09 25.96 -5.10
C ALA A 31 -5.75 25.54 -3.65
N ALA A 32 -5.48 24.25 -3.47
CA ALA A 32 -4.96 23.74 -2.22
C ALA A 32 -3.46 23.98 -2.17
N THR A 33 -2.92 24.29 -0.99
CA THR A 33 -1.47 24.25 -0.77
C THR A 33 -1.00 22.83 -1.03
N PRO A 34 -0.06 22.61 -1.96
CA PRO A 34 0.48 21.27 -2.21
C PRO A 34 1.10 20.73 -0.93
N ILE A 35 0.79 19.48 -0.60
CA ILE A 35 1.56 18.74 0.41
C ILE A 35 2.77 18.18 -0.32
N ALA A 36 3.97 18.63 0.04
CA ALA A 36 5.20 18.05 -0.48
C ALA A 36 5.46 16.71 0.19
N TYR A 37 5.54 15.64 -0.62
CA TYR A 37 5.89 14.30 -0.20
C TYR A 37 6.62 13.58 -1.33
N LEU A 38 7.34 12.51 -0.98
CA LEU A 38 7.87 11.54 -1.94
C LEU A 38 6.95 10.33 -2.04
N THR A 39 6.86 9.73 -3.21
CA THR A 39 6.31 8.37 -3.38
C THR A 39 7.27 7.32 -2.80
N LEU A 40 6.77 6.10 -2.60
CA LEU A 40 7.59 4.99 -2.13
C LEU A 40 8.82 4.76 -3.04
N ASP A 41 8.60 4.69 -4.36
CA ASP A 41 9.66 4.49 -5.36
C ASP A 41 10.71 5.61 -5.32
N GLU A 42 10.28 6.88 -5.30
CA GLU A 42 11.19 8.03 -5.23
C GLU A 42 12.02 8.01 -3.94
N ALA A 43 11.39 7.68 -2.81
CA ALA A 43 12.04 7.68 -1.52
C ALA A 43 13.04 6.52 -1.37
N LEU A 44 12.72 5.33 -1.89
CA LEU A 44 13.66 4.20 -1.96
C LEU A 44 14.84 4.52 -2.89
N ALA A 45 14.58 5.07 -4.08
CA ALA A 45 15.61 5.47 -5.03
C ALA A 45 16.58 6.51 -4.45
N SER A 46 16.09 7.41 -3.58
CA SER A 46 16.92 8.38 -2.87
C SER A 46 17.80 7.79 -1.75
N SER A 47 17.60 6.51 -1.39
CA SER A 47 18.24 5.84 -0.23
C SER A 47 17.96 6.50 1.13
N LEU A 48 16.99 7.42 1.20
CA LEU A 48 16.54 8.08 2.43
C LEU A 48 15.38 7.33 3.11
N LEU A 49 14.72 6.42 2.39
CA LEU A 49 13.78 5.48 2.97
C LEU A 49 14.40 4.09 2.99
N ARG A 50 14.24 3.37 4.10
CA ARG A 50 14.54 1.94 4.19
C ARG A 50 13.33 1.18 4.70
N VAL A 51 13.03 0.07 4.05
CA VAL A 51 11.98 -0.85 4.46
C VAL A 51 12.63 -2.19 4.77
N THR A 52 12.42 -2.71 5.98
CA THR A 52 13.05 -3.95 6.45
C THR A 52 12.07 -4.87 7.16
N GLU A 53 12.49 -6.11 7.34
CA GLU A 53 11.84 -7.04 8.27
C GLU A 53 11.84 -6.48 9.70
N GLN A 54 10.83 -6.86 10.49
CA GLN A 54 10.84 -6.59 11.92
C GLN A 54 11.65 -7.65 12.68
N GLY A 55 12.86 -7.29 13.10
CA GLY A 55 13.76 -8.19 13.82
C GLY A 55 14.47 -9.19 12.90
N VAL A 56 15.34 -10.02 13.48
CA VAL A 56 16.21 -10.96 12.73
C VAL A 56 15.43 -12.06 12.00
N ASP A 57 14.37 -12.55 12.65
CA ASP A 57 13.51 -13.61 12.09
C ASP A 57 12.38 -13.05 11.21
N GLY A 58 12.21 -11.73 11.21
CA GLY A 58 11.10 -11.04 10.54
C GLY A 58 9.73 -11.27 11.20
N ARG A 59 8.74 -10.52 10.72
CA ARG A 59 7.33 -10.75 11.07
C ARG A 59 6.50 -10.79 9.81
N VAL A 60 5.61 -11.76 9.77
CA VAL A 60 4.75 -12.04 8.62
C VAL A 60 3.84 -10.85 8.30
N ASP A 61 3.27 -10.23 9.33
CA ASP A 61 2.21 -9.21 9.23
C ASP A 61 2.72 -7.76 9.35
N THR A 62 4.03 -7.55 9.54
CA THR A 62 4.59 -6.24 9.87
C THR A 62 5.96 -6.02 9.27
N VAL A 63 6.16 -4.87 8.61
CA VAL A 63 7.48 -4.37 8.20
C VAL A 63 7.86 -3.11 8.97
N VAL A 64 9.15 -2.77 8.99
CA VAL A 64 9.65 -1.53 9.57
C VAL A 64 10.00 -0.58 8.44
N VAL A 65 9.42 0.62 8.46
CA VAL A 65 9.69 1.70 7.52
C VAL A 65 10.42 2.81 8.26
N ALA A 66 11.67 3.07 7.87
CA ALA A 66 12.49 4.16 8.39
C ALA A 66 12.64 5.24 7.32
N ASN A 67 12.12 6.44 7.58
CA ASN A 67 12.27 7.61 6.75
C ASN A 67 13.32 8.55 7.37
N ASP A 68 14.55 8.49 6.86
CA ASP A 68 15.64 9.38 7.21
C ASP A 68 15.65 10.65 6.34
N GLY A 69 14.70 10.82 5.43
CA GLY A 69 14.56 11.99 4.59
C GLY A 69 14.11 13.24 5.34
N SER A 70 14.13 14.37 4.64
CA SER A 70 13.58 15.66 5.10
C SER A 70 12.12 15.87 4.69
N MET A 71 11.57 14.98 3.85
CA MET A 71 10.19 15.02 3.38
C MET A 71 9.43 13.78 3.85
N PRO A 72 8.10 13.89 4.06
CA PRO A 72 7.29 12.72 4.30
C PRO A 72 7.22 11.83 3.05
N THR A 73 7.01 10.54 3.25
CA THR A 73 6.83 9.57 2.16
C THR A 73 5.41 9.02 2.19
N LEU A 74 4.72 9.10 1.05
CA LEU A 74 3.41 8.50 0.85
C LEU A 74 3.58 7.04 0.45
N LEU A 75 3.03 6.16 1.29
CA LEU A 75 2.90 4.73 1.07
C LEU A 75 1.44 4.46 0.74
N LEU A 76 1.16 3.78 -0.35
CA LEU A 76 -0.20 3.50 -0.79
C LEU A 76 -0.59 2.06 -0.49
N GLU A 77 -1.81 1.88 0.02
CA GLU A 77 -2.42 0.57 0.12
C GLU A 77 -2.37 -0.16 -1.22
N GLY A 78 -1.88 -1.40 -1.21
CA GLY A 78 -1.82 -2.22 -2.42
C GLY A 78 -0.49 -2.17 -3.18
N GLU A 79 0.47 -1.30 -2.81
CA GLU A 79 1.84 -1.35 -3.34
C GLU A 79 2.56 -2.61 -2.88
N GLU A 80 3.31 -3.22 -3.79
CA GLU A 80 4.11 -4.42 -3.52
C GLU A 80 5.51 -4.06 -3.04
N LEU A 81 5.91 -4.70 -1.94
CA LEU A 81 7.27 -4.73 -1.43
C LEU A 81 7.87 -6.09 -1.78
N ILE A 82 8.98 -6.10 -2.51
CA ILE A 82 9.65 -7.32 -2.98
C ILE A 82 10.98 -7.55 -2.25
N GLY A 83 11.40 -8.81 -2.14
CA GLY A 83 12.64 -9.19 -1.49
C GLY A 83 12.44 -9.80 -0.10
N CYS A 84 13.37 -9.50 0.82
CA CYS A 84 13.40 -9.99 2.20
C CYS A 84 13.03 -11.47 2.32
N ARG A 85 12.27 -11.91 3.33
CA ARG A 85 11.92 -13.34 3.48
C ARG A 85 10.75 -13.77 2.61
N GLN A 86 9.86 -12.84 2.26
CA GLN A 86 8.72 -13.00 1.36
C GLN A 86 8.29 -11.62 0.83
N ASN A 87 7.69 -11.59 -0.36
CA ASN A 87 7.04 -10.37 -0.83
C ASN A 87 5.82 -10.00 0.03
N ARG A 88 5.56 -8.70 0.13
CA ARG A 88 4.49 -8.11 0.94
C ARG A 88 3.68 -7.12 0.12
N VAL A 89 2.45 -6.88 0.56
CA VAL A 89 1.64 -5.76 0.11
C VAL A 89 1.24 -4.91 1.30
N LEU A 90 1.24 -3.58 1.14
CA LEU A 90 0.76 -2.66 2.16
C LEU A 90 -0.75 -2.82 2.41
N ASN A 91 -1.18 -2.85 3.68
CA ASN A 91 -2.59 -2.97 4.07
C ASN A 91 -3.33 -1.64 4.10
N VAL A 92 -2.60 -0.53 4.19
CA VAL A 92 -3.13 0.81 4.39
C VAL A 92 -2.26 1.85 3.73
N SER A 93 -2.90 2.97 3.34
CA SER A 93 -2.18 4.15 2.88
C SER A 93 -1.73 4.98 4.08
N LEU A 94 -0.46 5.36 4.10
CA LEU A 94 0.18 6.06 5.20
C LEU A 94 1.06 7.19 4.65
N LEU A 95 1.05 8.33 5.34
CA LEU A 95 2.06 9.37 5.13
C LEU A 95 3.10 9.25 6.25
N VAL A 96 4.23 8.63 5.94
CA VAL A 96 5.34 8.41 6.88
C VAL A 96 6.10 9.71 7.05
N ALA A 97 6.07 10.29 8.25
CA ALA A 97 6.72 11.57 8.52
C ALA A 97 8.24 11.51 8.25
N ALA A 98 8.81 12.66 7.89
CA ALA A 98 10.26 12.82 7.84
C ALA A 98 10.90 12.49 9.20
N LYS A 99 12.10 11.91 9.18
CA LYS A 99 12.87 11.55 10.39
C LYS A 99 12.07 10.67 11.37
N SER A 100 11.35 9.68 10.85
CA SER A 100 10.51 8.79 11.65
C SER A 100 10.68 7.33 11.30
N ILE A 101 10.31 6.46 12.24
CA ILE A 101 10.27 5.01 12.07
C ILE A 101 8.87 4.54 12.41
N LEU A 102 8.26 3.73 11.54
CA LEU A 102 6.92 3.18 11.73
C LEU A 102 6.91 1.67 11.49
N HIS A 103 6.10 0.98 12.28
CA HIS A 103 5.74 -0.42 12.04
C HIS A 103 4.49 -0.42 11.15
N VAL A 104 4.64 -0.94 9.93
CA VAL A 104 3.60 -0.88 8.91
C VAL A 104 2.99 -2.26 8.71
N PRO A 105 1.66 -2.40 8.86
CA PRO A 105 0.96 -3.65 8.68
C PRO A 105 0.90 -4.02 7.19
N VAL A 106 1.17 -5.29 6.89
CA VAL A 106 1.26 -5.83 5.53
C VAL A 106 0.58 -7.20 5.43
N SER A 107 0.28 -7.64 4.20
CA SER A 107 -0.06 -9.04 3.91
C SER A 107 1.05 -9.71 3.10
N CYS A 108 1.26 -11.00 3.31
CA CYS A 108 2.12 -11.82 2.46
C CYS A 108 1.45 -12.08 1.12
N VAL A 109 2.21 -11.94 0.03
CA VAL A 109 1.70 -12.25 -1.33
C VAL A 109 2.45 -13.39 -2.01
N GLU A 110 3.50 -13.92 -1.37
CA GLU A 110 4.27 -15.05 -1.86
C GLU A 110 4.13 -16.23 -0.90
N GLN A 111 3.28 -17.19 -1.27
CA GLN A 111 3.10 -18.41 -0.49
C GLN A 111 4.31 -19.33 -0.70
N GLY A 112 4.76 -20.01 0.36
CA GLY A 112 5.76 -21.09 0.26
C GLY A 112 7.22 -20.68 0.43
N ARG A 113 7.61 -19.44 0.12
CA ARG A 113 8.96 -18.94 0.45
C ARG A 113 9.02 -18.51 1.91
N TRP A 114 10.04 -18.88 2.68
CA TRP A 114 10.37 -18.21 3.96
C TRP A 114 11.88 -18.20 4.14
N SER A 115 12.54 -17.56 3.20
CA SER A 115 14.00 -17.51 3.10
C SER A 115 14.42 -16.15 2.62
N GLU A 116 15.47 -15.60 3.22
CA GLU A 116 15.99 -14.27 2.92
C GLU A 116 16.53 -14.20 1.49
N LYS A 117 16.05 -13.23 0.70
CA LYS A 117 16.60 -12.85 -0.61
C LYS A 117 17.41 -11.55 -0.55
N SER A 118 17.12 -10.67 0.40
CA SER A 118 17.76 -9.37 0.59
C SER A 118 17.55 -8.87 2.02
N ALA A 119 18.42 -7.98 2.50
CA ALA A 119 18.29 -7.37 3.83
C ALA A 119 17.18 -6.29 3.91
N THR A 120 16.85 -5.67 2.76
CA THR A 120 15.82 -4.62 2.63
C THR A 120 14.82 -5.00 1.56
N PHE A 121 13.60 -4.49 1.70
CA PHE A 121 12.59 -4.53 0.65
C PHE A 121 12.90 -3.51 -0.44
N ASP A 122 12.51 -3.84 -1.66
CA ASP A 122 12.43 -2.94 -2.80
C ASP A 122 10.97 -2.86 -3.27
N THR A 123 10.69 -2.06 -4.30
CA THR A 123 9.39 -1.95 -4.95
C THR A 123 9.36 -2.74 -6.24
N SER A 124 8.15 -3.06 -6.70
CA SER A 124 7.92 -3.52 -8.06
C SER A 124 6.93 -2.59 -8.75
N ALA A 125 6.90 -2.63 -10.08
CA ALA A 125 5.85 -1.94 -10.84
C ALA A 125 4.46 -2.62 -10.67
N ASN A 126 4.37 -3.70 -9.90
CA ASN A 126 3.12 -4.39 -9.66
C ASN A 126 2.41 -3.81 -8.44
N SER A 127 1.09 -3.83 -8.53
CA SER A 127 0.20 -3.61 -7.40
C SER A 127 -0.82 -4.74 -7.36
N GLN A 128 -1.47 -4.91 -6.22
CA GLN A 128 -2.52 -5.92 -6.14
C GLN A 128 -3.65 -5.65 -7.14
N SER A 129 -4.17 -6.75 -7.72
CA SER A 129 -5.33 -6.70 -8.59
C SER A 129 -6.52 -6.00 -7.92
N SER A 130 -7.36 -5.32 -8.69
CA SER A 130 -8.50 -4.57 -8.16
C SER A 130 -9.41 -5.39 -7.25
N ARG A 131 -9.67 -6.66 -7.62
CA ARG A 131 -10.49 -7.59 -6.81
C ARG A 131 -9.77 -8.01 -5.53
N GLY A 132 -8.49 -8.38 -5.61
CA GLY A 132 -7.69 -8.74 -4.43
C GLY A 132 -7.57 -7.58 -3.44
N ARG A 133 -7.31 -6.37 -3.97
CA ARG A 133 -7.27 -5.13 -3.19
C ARG A 133 -8.60 -4.85 -2.48
N ALA A 134 -9.72 -4.92 -3.20
CA ALA A 134 -11.05 -4.73 -2.62
C ALA A 134 -11.35 -5.73 -1.48
N SER A 135 -11.03 -7.01 -1.67
CA SER A 135 -11.19 -8.05 -0.65
C SER A 135 -10.32 -7.76 0.59
N LYS A 136 -9.06 -7.40 0.38
CA LYS A 136 -8.13 -7.08 1.47
C LYS A 136 -8.59 -5.84 2.25
N VAL A 137 -8.96 -4.76 1.57
CA VAL A 137 -9.46 -3.52 2.20
C VAL A 137 -10.73 -3.78 3.00
N ALA A 138 -11.65 -4.61 2.49
CA ALA A 138 -12.85 -5.00 3.22
C ALA A 138 -12.50 -5.75 4.52
N SER A 139 -11.56 -6.70 4.46
CA SER A 139 -11.07 -7.44 5.62
C SER A 139 -10.37 -6.54 6.64
N VAL A 140 -9.50 -5.62 6.19
CA VAL A 140 -8.83 -4.63 7.06
C VAL A 140 -9.85 -3.72 7.75
N SER A 141 -10.89 -3.30 7.02
CA SER A 141 -11.96 -2.47 7.56
C SER A 141 -12.78 -3.19 8.62
N ALA A 142 -13.08 -4.49 8.43
CA ALA A 142 -13.73 -5.32 9.44
C ALA A 142 -12.84 -5.48 10.69
N SER A 143 -11.55 -5.78 10.52
CA SER A 143 -10.58 -5.88 11.61
C SER A 143 -10.48 -4.59 12.43
N LEU A 144 -10.55 -3.42 11.77
CA LEU A 144 -10.58 -2.12 12.45
C LEU A 144 -11.86 -1.91 13.25
N ALA A 145 -13.02 -2.28 12.69
CA ALA A 145 -14.30 -2.19 13.39
C ALA A 145 -14.35 -3.07 14.64
N GLU A 146 -13.62 -4.19 14.63
CA GLU A 146 -13.47 -5.11 15.76
C GLU A 146 -12.34 -4.72 16.74
N GLY A 147 -11.56 -3.67 16.44
CA GLY A 147 -10.47 -3.19 17.31
C GLY A 147 -9.20 -4.05 17.26
N VAL A 148 -9.06 -4.93 16.26
CA VAL A 148 -7.92 -5.85 16.11
C VAL A 148 -6.79 -5.21 15.27
N GLY A 149 -7.00 -3.99 14.78
CA GLY A 149 -6.04 -3.18 14.03
C GLY A 149 -6.15 -3.37 12.52
N TYR A 150 -5.08 -3.05 11.79
CA TYR A 150 -5.05 -3.04 10.33
C TYR A 150 -4.68 -4.40 9.71
N ARG A 151 -5.23 -5.48 10.26
CA ARG A 151 -4.94 -6.85 9.83
C ARG A 151 -5.85 -7.24 8.68
N SER A 152 -5.27 -7.89 7.68
CA SER A 152 -6.01 -8.56 6.61
C SER A 152 -6.16 -10.05 6.91
N ASP A 153 -7.15 -10.69 6.31
CA ASP A 153 -7.22 -12.14 6.19
C ASP A 153 -6.15 -12.66 5.22
N GLN A 154 -5.06 -13.19 5.78
CA GLN A 154 -3.93 -13.73 5.03
C GLN A 154 -4.31 -14.91 4.13
N GLY A 155 -5.26 -15.75 4.57
CA GLY A 155 -5.73 -16.89 3.78
C GLY A 155 -6.52 -16.43 2.56
N ALA A 156 -7.39 -15.43 2.75
CA ALA A 156 -8.14 -14.82 1.65
C ALA A 156 -7.24 -14.13 0.62
N VAL A 157 -6.15 -13.48 1.08
CA VAL A 157 -5.15 -12.90 0.18
C VAL A 157 -4.52 -13.98 -0.71
N TRP A 158 -4.08 -15.10 -0.14
CA TRP A 158 -3.51 -16.21 -0.92
C TRP A 158 -4.53 -16.87 -1.85
N ALA A 159 -5.77 -17.09 -1.38
CA ALA A 159 -6.83 -17.64 -2.21
C ALA A 159 -7.11 -16.76 -3.44
N GLY A 160 -7.17 -15.43 -3.25
CA GLY A 160 -7.37 -14.48 -4.35
C GLY A 160 -6.19 -14.42 -5.33
N ILE A 161 -4.96 -14.59 -4.85
CA ILE A 161 -3.76 -14.69 -5.72
C ILE A 161 -3.81 -15.98 -6.53
N ALA A 162 -4.15 -17.12 -5.91
CA ALA A 162 -4.26 -18.41 -6.58
C ALA A 162 -5.35 -18.39 -7.68
N GLU A 163 -6.55 -17.88 -7.37
CA GLU A 163 -7.64 -17.69 -8.34
C GLU A 163 -7.17 -16.83 -9.53
N ARG A 164 -6.46 -15.73 -9.25
CA ARG A 164 -5.96 -14.83 -10.30
C ARG A 164 -4.88 -15.47 -11.15
N ALA A 165 -3.96 -16.22 -10.54
CA ALA A 165 -2.90 -16.92 -11.24
C ALA A 165 -3.47 -17.98 -12.19
N GLU A 166 -4.46 -18.76 -11.73
CA GLU A 166 -5.18 -19.73 -12.56
C GLU A 166 -5.87 -19.04 -13.76
N ALA A 167 -6.60 -17.95 -13.51
CA ALA A 167 -7.27 -17.18 -14.55
C ALA A 167 -6.30 -16.59 -15.60
N LEU A 168 -5.06 -16.29 -15.19
CA LEU A 168 -4.00 -15.79 -16.07
C LEU A 168 -3.12 -16.88 -16.67
N ARG A 169 -3.28 -18.14 -16.25
CA ARG A 169 -2.34 -19.25 -16.55
C ARG A 169 -0.90 -18.90 -16.15
N ALA A 170 -0.76 -18.14 -15.07
CA ALA A 170 0.53 -17.78 -14.50
C ALA A 170 0.96 -18.85 -13.50
N THR A 171 2.26 -19.16 -13.49
CA THR A 171 2.87 -20.10 -12.53
C THR A 171 3.68 -19.34 -11.50
N SER A 172 3.59 -19.77 -10.24
CA SER A 172 4.51 -19.33 -9.19
C SER A 172 5.88 -19.99 -9.36
N GLY A 173 6.95 -19.24 -9.12
CA GLY A 173 8.32 -19.78 -9.08
C GLY A 173 8.70 -20.41 -7.74
N THR A 174 7.78 -20.38 -6.78
CA THR A 174 7.89 -20.95 -5.43
C THR A 174 6.68 -21.79 -5.11
#